data_AF-A0A1N6X353-F1
#
_entry.id   AF-A0A1N6X353-F1
#
_cell.length_a   1.000
_cell.length_b   1.000
_cell.length_c   1.000
_cell.angle_alpha   90.00
_cell.angle_beta   90.00
_cell.angle_gamma   90.00
#
_symmetry.space_group_name_H-M   'P 1'
#
loop_
_entity.id
_entity.type
_entity.pdbx_description
1 polymer ?
#
loop_
_entity_poly.entity_id
_entity_poly.type
_entity_poly.pdbx_seq_one_letter_code
_entity_poly.pdbx_strand_id
1 'polypeptide(L)'
;MSGKILRRLVVTDAVAGGRGFLEGTTKVVGTPDAPVSRRVHLIMQISARAELAFPGRIARSAWSDPVTGAWRFDYINAAAKFAVLAYDHTGVNDPAAKVGLIPTPMPDVI
;
A
#
# COMPACT_ATOMS: atom_id res chain seq x y z
N MET A 1 -7.51 -41.95 -22.66
CA MET A 1 -6.87 -40.63 -22.55
C MET A 1 -7.54 -39.86 -21.42
N SER A 2 -6.84 -39.57 -20.31
CA SER A 2 -7.41 -38.86 -19.16
C SER A 2 -6.94 -37.41 -19.18
N GLY A 3 -7.86 -36.48 -19.43
CA GLY A 3 -7.57 -35.04 -19.44
C GLY A 3 -7.39 -34.54 -18.02
N LYS A 4 -6.16 -34.16 -17.64
CA LYS A 4 -5.90 -33.43 -16.40
C LYS A 4 -6.54 -32.05 -16.51
N ILE A 5 -7.63 -31.83 -15.78
CA ILE A 5 -8.17 -30.48 -15.53
C ILE A 5 -7.16 -29.76 -14.64
N LEU A 6 -6.42 -28.82 -15.22
CA LEU A 6 -5.59 -27.88 -14.46
C LEU A 6 -6.53 -26.90 -13.75
N ARG A 7 -6.81 -27.15 -12.46
CA ARG A 7 -7.44 -26.14 -11.60
C ARG A 7 -6.45 -24.98 -11.46
N ARG A 8 -6.80 -23.82 -12.04
CA ARG A 8 -6.12 -22.56 -11.74
C ARG A 8 -6.29 -22.28 -10.25
N LEU A 9 -5.22 -22.36 -9.48
CA LEU A 9 -5.22 -21.88 -8.11
C LEU A 9 -5.36 -20.36 -8.15
N VAL A 10 -6.54 -19.85 -7.85
CA VAL A 10 -6.74 -18.42 -7.59
C VAL A 10 -6.31 -18.19 -6.15
N VAL A 11 -5.12 -17.64 -5.96
CA VAL A 11 -4.66 -17.19 -4.65
C VAL A 11 -5.33 -15.85 -4.38
N THR A 12 -6.36 -15.84 -3.54
CA THR A 12 -6.98 -14.61 -3.05
C THR A 12 -6.26 -14.15 -1.78
N ASP A 13 -5.88 -12.87 -1.74
CA ASP A 13 -5.51 -12.20 -0.49
C ASP A 13 -6.79 -12.00 0.34
N ALA A 14 -7.19 -13.04 1.08
CA ALA A 14 -8.45 -13.08 1.82
C ALA A 14 -8.54 -12.03 2.95
N VAL A 15 -7.41 -11.42 3.31
CA VAL A 15 -7.32 -10.51 4.46
C VAL A 15 -7.25 -9.05 3.98
N ALA A 16 -6.29 -8.72 3.12
CA ALA A 16 -6.05 -7.35 2.68
C ALA A 16 -6.53 -7.08 1.24
N GLY A 17 -6.95 -8.10 0.50
CA GLY A 17 -7.42 -7.98 -0.88
C GLY A 17 -8.84 -7.44 -0.99
N GLY A 18 -9.13 -6.78 -2.11
CA GLY A 18 -10.47 -6.26 -2.41
C GLY A 18 -10.50 -5.42 -3.67
N ARG A 19 -11.57 -4.63 -3.84
CA ARG A 19 -11.79 -3.73 -4.99
C ARG A 19 -11.51 -2.26 -4.66
N GLY A 20 -10.44 -1.98 -3.92
CA GLY A 20 -10.01 -0.63 -3.59
C GLY A 20 -8.60 -0.34 -4.08
N PHE A 21 -8.23 0.94 -4.07
CA PHE A 21 -6.87 1.40 -4.31
C PHE A 21 -6.47 2.55 -3.37
N LEU A 22 -5.17 2.69 -3.15
CA LEU A 22 -4.56 3.83 -2.48
C LEU A 22 -3.40 4.35 -3.33
N GLU A 23 -3.25 5.67 -3.38
CA GLU A 23 -2.14 6.33 -4.05
C GLU A 23 -1.66 7.55 -3.28
N GLY A 24 -0.47 8.01 -3.61
CA GLY A 24 0.12 9.20 -3.03
C GLY A 24 1.49 9.50 -3.61
N THR A 25 2.19 10.43 -2.98
CA THR A 25 3.57 10.77 -3.34
C THR A 25 4.49 10.71 -2.13
N THR A 26 5.78 10.48 -2.36
CA THR A 26 6.85 10.65 -1.39
C THR A 26 7.73 11.81 -1.81
N LYS A 27 7.84 12.81 -0.94
CA LYS A 27 8.63 14.01 -1.17
C LYS A 27 9.44 14.36 0.07
N VAL A 28 10.61 14.94 -0.13
CA VAL A 28 11.35 15.64 0.93
C VAL A 28 10.82 17.07 0.98
N VAL A 29 10.45 17.52 2.18
CA VAL A 29 9.90 18.86 2.40
C VAL A 29 10.96 19.91 2.07
N GLY A 30 10.59 20.93 1.30
CA GLY A 30 11.50 22.00 0.88
C GLY A 30 10.80 23.10 0.08
N THR A 31 11.58 23.95 -0.59
CA THR A 31 11.07 25.02 -1.45
C THR A 31 11.69 24.90 -2.86
N PRO A 32 11.09 24.10 -3.78
CA PRO A 32 9.89 23.28 -3.63
C PRO A 32 10.16 21.91 -2.97
N ASP A 33 9.10 21.21 -2.58
CA ASP A 33 9.17 19.80 -2.19
C ASP A 33 9.76 18.95 -3.32
N ALA A 34 10.79 18.16 -3.01
CA ALA A 34 11.48 17.34 -3.99
C ALA A 34 10.94 15.90 -3.98
N PRO A 35 10.45 15.36 -5.11
CA PRO A 35 10.06 13.95 -5.19
C PRO A 35 11.26 13.03 -4.97
N VAL A 36 11.01 11.92 -4.28
CA VAL A 36 12.05 10.93 -3.97
C VAL A 36 11.52 9.52 -4.09
N SER A 37 12.37 8.59 -4.54
CA SER A 37 12.03 7.16 -4.50
C SER A 37 12.24 6.60 -3.09
N ARG A 38 11.19 6.02 -2.55
CA ARG A 38 11.14 5.40 -1.21
C ARG A 38 10.41 4.07 -1.31
N ARG A 39 10.79 3.13 -0.46
CA ARG A 39 10.05 1.87 -0.34
C ARG A 39 8.85 2.13 0.56
N VAL A 40 7.66 2.14 -0.02
CA VAL A 40 6.40 2.36 0.68
C VAL A 40 5.85 1.00 1.11
N HIS A 41 5.60 0.84 2.40
CA HIS A 41 4.97 -0.34 2.98
C HIS A 41 3.51 -0.04 3.30
N LEU A 42 2.60 -0.85 2.75
CA LEU A 42 1.19 -0.81 3.10
C LEU A 42 0.94 -1.72 4.30
N ILE A 43 0.30 -1.18 5.33
CA ILE A 43 0.05 -1.85 6.60
C ILE A 43 -1.45 -1.85 6.85
N MET A 44 -2.05 -3.03 7.03
CA MET A 44 -3.48 -3.13 7.38
C MET A 44 -3.67 -2.88 8.87
N GLN A 45 -4.58 -1.96 9.24
CA GLN A 45 -4.90 -1.67 10.64
C GLN A 45 -5.96 -2.64 11.14
N ILE A 46 -5.57 -3.56 12.03
CA ILE A 46 -6.43 -4.65 12.52
C ILE A 46 -7.19 -4.30 13.81
N SER A 47 -7.00 -3.12 14.39
CA SER A 47 -7.78 -2.67 15.56
C SER A 47 -8.01 -1.15 15.55
N ALA A 48 -9.12 -0.69 16.17
CA ALA A 48 -9.41 0.73 16.33
C ALA A 48 -8.42 1.45 17.28
N ARG A 49 -7.63 0.70 18.06
CA ARG A 49 -6.51 1.19 18.88
C ARG A 49 -5.15 1.10 18.19
N ALA A 50 -5.10 0.70 16.90
CA ALA A 50 -3.88 0.56 16.13
C ALA A 50 -3.11 1.88 15.90
N GLU A 51 -3.62 3.02 16.38
CA GLU A 51 -2.83 4.24 16.52
C GLU A 51 -1.68 4.08 17.54
N LEU A 52 -1.80 3.17 18.51
CA LEU A 52 -0.85 3.01 19.63
C LEU A 52 0.13 1.85 19.48
N ALA A 53 0.03 1.05 18.44
CA ALA A 53 0.98 0.00 18.19
C ALA A 53 1.04 -0.28 16.68
N PHE A 54 2.25 -0.51 16.17
CA PHE A 54 2.51 -1.05 14.83
C PHE A 54 2.56 -2.61 14.82
N PRO A 55 1.64 -3.42 15.40
CA PRO A 55 1.57 -4.85 15.10
C PRO A 55 0.68 -5.04 13.86
N GLY A 56 0.86 -4.20 12.85
CA GLY A 56 0.22 -4.38 11.56
C GLY A 56 1.05 -5.32 10.72
N ARG A 57 0.42 -6.28 10.04
CA ARG A 57 1.12 -7.07 9.02
C ARG A 57 1.40 -6.15 7.83
N ILE A 58 2.64 -6.18 7.32
CA ILE A 58 2.93 -5.58 6.02
C ILE A 58 2.10 -6.35 5.00
N ALA A 59 1.08 -5.67 4.46
CA ALA A 59 0.20 -6.24 3.46
C ALA A 59 0.91 -6.29 2.12
N ARG A 60 1.54 -5.17 1.71
CA ARG A 60 2.20 -4.99 0.40
C ARG A 60 3.35 -4.00 0.50
N SER A 61 4.21 -3.97 -0.51
CA SER A 61 5.26 -2.96 -0.62
C SER A 61 5.45 -2.56 -2.08
N ALA A 62 5.73 -1.28 -2.31
CA ALA A 62 6.01 -0.75 -3.63
C ALA A 62 7.11 0.31 -3.54
N TRP A 63 7.89 0.45 -4.60
CA TRP A 63 8.76 1.63 -4.76
C TRP A 63 7.93 2.78 -5.31
N SER A 64 8.13 3.98 -4.77
CA SER A 64 7.65 5.18 -5.44
C SER A 64 8.55 5.55 -6.61
N ASP A 65 7.93 6.17 -7.62
CA ASP A 65 8.61 6.66 -8.81
C ASP A 65 9.68 7.72 -8.46
N PRO A 66 10.91 7.63 -8.99
CA PRO A 66 11.99 8.53 -8.62
C PRO A 66 11.81 9.97 -9.13
N VAL A 67 10.97 10.20 -10.14
CA VAL A 67 10.79 11.51 -10.79
C VAL A 67 9.60 12.26 -10.22
N THR A 68 8.53 11.55 -9.89
CA THR A 68 7.24 12.10 -9.44
C THR A 68 6.96 11.82 -7.98
N GLY A 69 7.67 10.86 -7.38
CA GLY A 69 7.41 10.35 -6.04
C GLY A 69 6.16 9.49 -5.96
N ALA A 70 5.47 9.21 -7.07
CA ALA A 70 4.17 8.54 -7.07
C ALA A 70 4.28 7.07 -6.64
N TRP A 71 3.34 6.62 -5.82
CA TRP A 71 3.16 5.21 -5.47
C TRP A 71 1.68 4.85 -5.51
N ARG A 72 1.38 3.58 -5.75
CA ARG A 72 0.01 3.06 -5.83
C ARG A 72 -0.08 1.62 -5.36
N PHE A 73 -1.16 1.29 -4.65
CA PHE A 73 -1.56 -0.06 -4.30
C PHE A 73 -2.97 -0.32 -4.81
N ASP A 74 -3.09 -1.29 -5.71
CA ASP A 74 -4.37 -1.71 -6.30
C ASP A 74 -4.90 -2.97 -5.62
N TYR A 75 -6.19 -3.25 -5.81
CA TYR A 75 -6.86 -4.47 -5.36
C TYR A 75 -6.74 -4.76 -3.87
N ILE A 76 -6.99 -3.74 -3.05
CA ILE A 76 -6.99 -3.82 -1.57
C ILE A 76 -8.41 -3.67 -1.01
N ASN A 77 -8.63 -4.11 0.22
CA ASN A 77 -9.94 -4.08 0.87
C ASN A 77 -10.43 -2.64 1.12
N ALA A 78 -11.41 -2.17 0.34
CA ALA A 78 -11.94 -0.80 0.45
C ALA A 78 -12.68 -0.51 1.77
N ALA A 79 -13.07 -1.54 2.53
CA ALA A 79 -13.74 -1.38 3.83
C ALA A 79 -12.75 -1.35 5.01
N ALA A 80 -11.47 -1.64 4.78
CA ALA A 80 -10.45 -1.66 5.82
C ALA A 80 -9.71 -0.32 5.92
N LYS A 81 -9.17 -0.04 7.11
CA LYS A 81 -8.24 1.07 7.32
C LYS A 81 -6.80 0.61 7.10
N PHE A 82 -6.01 1.44 6.47
CA PHE A 82 -4.60 1.21 6.20
C PHE A 82 -3.73 2.35 6.73
N ALA A 83 -2.46 2.02 6.92
CA ALA A 83 -1.39 2.98 7.04
C ALA A 83 -0.36 2.72 5.93
N VAL A 84 0.39 3.76 5.56
CA VAL A 84 1.59 3.63 4.75
C VAL A 84 2.79 4.13 5.54
N LEU A 85 3.91 3.43 5.40
CA LEU A 85 5.22 3.82 5.92
C LEU A 85 6.19 3.95 4.75
N ALA A 86 6.72 5.15 4.53
CA ALA A 86 7.77 5.40 3.54
C ALA A 86 9.14 5.21 4.21
N TYR A 87 9.82 4.13 3.83
CA TYR A 87 11.17 3.84 4.29
C TYR A 87 12.21 4.56 3.42
N ASP A 88 13.11 5.31 4.06
CA ASP A 88 14.28 5.87 3.40
C ASP A 88 15.41 4.86 3.33
N HIS A 89 15.57 4.26 2.15
CA HIS A 89 16.63 3.31 1.87
C HIS A 89 18.04 3.94 1.83
N THR A 90 18.14 5.28 1.83
CA THR A 90 19.43 6.00 1.84
C THR A 90 19.93 6.30 3.25
N GLY A 91 19.04 6.23 4.26
CA GLY A 91 19.36 6.56 5.66
C GLY A 91 19.60 8.06 5.93
N VAL A 92 19.27 8.94 5.00
CA VAL A 92 19.49 10.39 5.13
C VAL A 92 18.33 11.09 5.84
N ASN A 93 17.11 10.63 5.60
CA ASN A 93 15.88 11.24 6.10
C ASN A 93 15.15 10.29 7.04
N ASP A 94 14.44 10.87 8.00
CA ASP A 94 13.58 10.11 8.88
C ASP A 94 12.42 9.44 8.10
N PRO A 95 12.00 8.23 8.50
CA PRO A 95 10.85 7.58 7.90
C PRO A 95 9.56 8.35 8.19
N ALA A 96 8.67 8.42 7.20
CA ALA A 96 7.38 9.10 7.33
C ALA A 96 6.22 8.11 7.23
N ALA A 97 5.21 8.27 8.09
CA ALA A 97 4.00 7.45 8.08
C ALA A 97 2.74 8.29 7.86
N LYS A 98 1.77 7.74 7.14
CA LYS A 98 0.40 8.28 7.04
C LYS A 98 -0.58 7.19 7.43
N VAL A 99 -1.46 7.48 8.38
CA VAL A 99 -2.37 6.51 9.02
C VAL A 99 -3.83 6.82 8.72
N GLY A 100 -4.73 5.86 8.98
CA GLY A 100 -6.17 6.05 8.85
C GLY A 100 -6.67 6.18 7.41
N LEU A 101 -5.90 5.67 6.45
CA LEU A 101 -6.24 5.70 5.03
C LEU A 101 -7.38 4.72 4.73
N ILE A 102 -8.39 5.20 4.02
CA ILE A 102 -9.49 4.38 3.50
C ILE A 102 -9.30 4.29 1.98
N PRO A 103 -9.18 3.09 1.39
CA PRO A 103 -9.00 2.95 -0.05
C PRO A 103 -10.19 3.46 -0.84
N THR A 104 -9.92 4.09 -1.98
CA THR A 104 -10.95 4.47 -2.94
C THR A 104 -11.44 3.23 -3.69
N PRO A 105 -12.76 3.00 -3.84
CA PRO A 105 -13.28 1.92 -4.66
C PRO A 105 -12.76 2.01 -6.11
N MET A 106 -12.37 0.87 -6.67
CA MET A 106 -12.09 0.74 -8.10
C MET A 106 -13.39 0.98 -8.89
N PRO A 107 -13.34 1.75 -10.00
CA PRO A 107 -14.50 1.92 -10.87
C PRO A 107 -15.03 0.56 -11.33
N ASP A 108 -16.35 0.45 -11.47
CA ASP A 108 -16.97 -0.74 -12.06
C ASP A 108 -16.52 -0.85 -13.52
N VAL A 109 -16.07 -2.04 -13.91
CA VAL A 109 -15.84 -2.36 -15.32
C VAL A 109 -17.22 -2.68 -15.90
N ILE A 110 -17.77 -1.75 -16.68
CA ILE A 110 -19.04 -1.90 -17.40
C ILE A 110 -18.79 -2.69 -18.69
#